data_AF-A0A660L149-F1
#
_entry.id   AF-A0A660L149-F1
#
_cell.length_a   1.000
_cell.length_b   1.000
_cell.length_c   1.000
_cell.angle_alpha   90.00
_cell.angle_beta   90.00
_cell.angle_gamma   90.00
#
_symmetry.space_group_name_H-M   'P 1'
#
loop_
_entity.id
_entity.type
_entity.pdbx_description
1 polymer ?
#
loop_
_entity_poly.entity_id
_entity_poly.type
_entity_poly.pdbx_seq_one_letter_code
_entity_poly.pdbx_strand_id
1 'polypeptide(L)'
;MVFILALFIFVGVEGTLLWALFKFKAKKGATAAQIHGNTKLEIGWTLGAFVILLFITVFTFIQLPSIKNPKPSLIDENGRELTAQVDGMQVAATNQSTPKGPTMTIEVNGQQYVWRYLYPGQDQLLTYTDMVVPVGMTVLLDITADDVVHSWWIPKLGGKMDAVPGYTNKLWFRIPPDAIPEGQKQVVYTGQCAELCGRNHANMYGRVIGMRMADYKKWYADKVQQLKTAETDVAEQQKKLTEQESQGGDE
;
A
#
# COMPACT_ATOMS: atom_id res chain seq x y z
N MET A 1 12.69 1.12 -17.18
CA MET A 1 14.03 1.71 -17.37
C MET A 1 15.10 1.01 -16.53
N VAL A 2 15.01 1.02 -15.18
CA VAL A 2 16.02 0.38 -14.31
C VAL A 2 16.24 -1.10 -14.65
N PHE A 3 15.16 -1.84 -14.91
CA PHE A 3 15.25 -3.25 -15.33
C PHE A 3 16.09 -3.47 -16.59
N ILE A 4 15.96 -2.61 -17.60
CA ILE A 4 16.72 -2.70 -18.85
C ILE A 4 18.20 -2.44 -18.58
N LEU A 5 18.51 -1.41 -17.80
CA LEU A 5 19.89 -1.09 -17.40
C LEU A 5 20.52 -2.25 -16.61
N ALA A 6 19.80 -2.82 -15.65
CA ALA A 6 20.25 -3.97 -14.89
C ALA A 6 20.48 -5.20 -15.78
N LEU A 7 19.61 -5.45 -16.76
CA LEU A 7 19.75 -6.55 -17.70
C LEU A 7 21.03 -6.43 -18.53
N PHE A 8 21.34 -5.23 -19.05
CA PHE A 8 22.58 -5.01 -19.80
C PHE A 8 23.83 -5.25 -18.95
N ILE A 9 23.84 -4.77 -17.70
CA ILE A 9 24.95 -5.00 -16.77
C ILE A 9 25.06 -6.49 -16.46
N PHE A 10 23.96 -7.16 -16.15
CA PHE A 10 23.92 -8.59 -15.85
C PHE A 10 24.48 -9.42 -17.01
N VAL A 11 23.99 -9.20 -18.23
CA VAL A 11 24.48 -9.91 -19.42
C VAL A 11 25.96 -9.60 -19.68
N GLY A 12 26.41 -8.36 -19.46
CA GLY A 12 27.80 -7.99 -19.61
C GLY A 12 28.72 -8.69 -18.60
N VAL A 13 28.36 -8.68 -17.31
CA VAL A 13 29.14 -9.30 -16.24
C VAL A 13 29.11 -10.82 -16.35
N GLU A 14 27.92 -11.43 -16.37
CA GLU A 14 27.77 -12.88 -16.45
C GLU A 14 28.32 -13.43 -17.77
N GLY A 15 28.09 -12.73 -18.89
CA GLY A 15 28.65 -13.11 -20.18
C GLY A 15 30.18 -13.12 -20.16
N THR A 16 30.81 -12.13 -19.53
CA THR A 16 32.27 -12.07 -19.39
C THR A 16 32.81 -13.16 -18.45
N LEU A 17 32.11 -13.43 -17.34
CA LEU A 17 32.46 -14.50 -16.41
C LEU A 17 32.35 -15.89 -17.06
N LEU A 18 31.23 -16.17 -17.73
CA LEU A 18 31.04 -17.42 -18.47
C LEU A 18 32.09 -17.55 -19.57
N TRP A 19 32.32 -16.50 -20.35
CA TRP A 19 33.38 -16.48 -21.36
C TRP A 19 34.75 -16.80 -20.74
N ALA A 20 35.09 -16.21 -19.59
CA ALA A 20 36.35 -16.46 -18.92
C ALA A 20 36.47 -17.93 -18.45
N LEU A 21 35.40 -18.51 -17.89
CA LEU A 21 35.35 -19.92 -17.47
C LEU A 21 35.59 -20.87 -18.64
N PHE A 22 35.00 -20.62 -19.81
CA PHE A 22 35.18 -21.47 -20.98
C PHE A 22 36.54 -21.24 -21.66
N LYS A 23 36.97 -19.98 -21.77
CA LYS A 23 38.17 -19.60 -22.51
C LYS A 23 39.46 -19.92 -21.75
N PHE A 24 39.49 -19.70 -20.44
CA PHE A 24 40.69 -19.83 -19.59
C PHE A 24 40.69 -21.09 -18.73
N LYS A 25 39.90 -22.10 -19.08
CA LYS A 25 39.93 -23.41 -18.43
C LYS A 25 41.35 -24.00 -18.50
N ALA A 26 41.96 -24.25 -17.33
CA ALA A 26 43.35 -24.69 -17.22
C ALA A 26 43.56 -26.09 -17.81
N LYS A 27 44.66 -26.25 -18.57
CA LYS A 27 45.17 -27.55 -19.03
C LYS A 27 46.31 -28.01 -18.11
N LYS A 28 46.52 -29.33 -18.00
CA LYS A 28 47.61 -29.89 -17.17
C LYS A 28 48.96 -29.29 -17.59
N GLY A 29 49.71 -28.78 -16.60
CA GLY A 29 51.05 -28.20 -16.79
C GLY A 29 51.08 -26.75 -17.29
N ALA A 30 49.93 -26.09 -17.49
CA ALA A 30 49.89 -24.70 -17.90
C ALA A 30 50.23 -23.75 -16.73
N THR A 31 51.13 -22.80 -16.97
CA THR A 31 51.43 -21.68 -16.06
C THR A 31 50.67 -20.44 -16.51
N ALA A 32 50.02 -19.74 -15.57
CA ALA A 32 49.24 -18.55 -15.87
C ALA A 32 50.14 -17.32 -16.10
N ALA A 33 49.77 -16.46 -17.05
CA ALA A 33 50.43 -15.17 -17.24
C ALA A 33 50.30 -14.31 -15.97
N GLN A 34 51.41 -13.72 -15.51
CA GLN A 34 51.47 -12.87 -14.32
C GLN A 34 51.09 -11.43 -14.68
N ILE A 35 49.80 -11.18 -14.85
CA ILE A 35 49.26 -9.84 -15.12
C ILE A 35 48.83 -9.22 -13.78
N HIS A 36 49.39 -8.06 -13.45
CA HIS A 36 49.16 -7.41 -12.14
C HIS A 36 48.04 -6.37 -12.13
N GLY A 37 47.49 -5.97 -13.29
CA GLY A 37 46.37 -5.04 -13.36
C GLY A 37 46.31 -4.22 -14.65
N ASN A 38 45.33 -3.33 -14.72
CA ASN A 38 45.19 -2.38 -15.81
C ASN A 38 44.52 -1.10 -15.30
N THR A 39 45.33 -0.10 -14.95
CA THR A 39 44.86 1.18 -14.39
C THR A 39 43.82 1.88 -15.27
N LYS A 40 43.93 1.78 -16.61
CA LYS A 40 42.94 2.39 -17.51
C LYS A 40 41.58 1.69 -17.41
N LEU A 41 41.58 0.36 -17.31
CA LEU A 41 40.35 -0.43 -17.11
C LEU A 41 39.73 -0.16 -15.75
N GLU A 42 40.57 -0.09 -14.71
CA GLU A 42 40.14 0.21 -13.34
C GLU A 42 39.47 1.58 -13.22
N ILE A 43 40.04 2.60 -13.85
CA ILE A 43 39.42 3.93 -13.93
C ILE A 43 38.11 3.85 -14.71
N GLY A 44 38.11 3.14 -15.85
CA GLY A 44 36.94 3.00 -16.72
C GLY A 44 35.72 2.40 -16.02
N TRP A 45 35.86 1.26 -15.34
CA TRP A 45 34.73 0.63 -14.65
C TRP A 45 34.26 1.46 -13.44
N THR A 46 35.16 2.19 -12.78
CA THR A 46 34.83 2.94 -11.57
C THR A 46 34.03 4.18 -11.94
N LEU A 47 34.46 4.87 -13.00
CA LEU A 47 33.73 5.98 -13.57
C LEU A 47 32.38 5.54 -14.13
N GLY A 48 32.33 4.37 -14.79
CA GLY A 48 31.07 3.79 -15.26
C GLY A 48 30.06 3.55 -14.14
N ALA A 49 30.48 2.90 -13.05
CA ALA A 49 29.62 2.68 -11.88
C ALA A 49 29.16 4.00 -11.24
N PHE A 50 30.05 4.98 -11.12
CA PHE A 50 29.74 6.31 -10.61
C PHE A 50 28.67 7.03 -11.46
N VAL A 51 28.80 7.02 -12.79
CA VAL A 51 27.85 7.66 -13.69
C VAL A 51 26.46 7.00 -13.60
N ILE A 52 26.41 5.66 -13.50
CA ILE A 52 25.14 4.93 -13.32
C ILE A 52 24.47 5.34 -12.01
N LEU A 53 25.22 5.42 -10.91
CA LEU A 53 24.70 5.84 -9.61
C LEU A 53 24.18 7.28 -9.66
N LEU A 54 24.94 8.21 -10.24
CA LEU A 54 24.55 9.60 -10.41
C LEU A 54 23.24 9.71 -11.21
N PHE A 55 23.13 8.97 -12.31
CA PHE A 55 21.93 8.93 -13.15
C PHE A 55 20.70 8.43 -12.38
N ILE A 56 20.80 7.30 -11.68
CA ILE A 56 19.69 6.74 -10.87
C ILE A 56 19.29 7.73 -9.77
N THR A 57 20.26 8.39 -9.14
CA THR A 57 20.03 9.36 -8.08
C THR A 57 19.25 10.57 -8.59
N VAL A 58 19.73 11.21 -9.66
CA VAL A 58 19.06 12.36 -10.28
C VAL A 58 17.65 12.00 -10.74
N PHE A 59 17.49 10.87 -11.41
CA PHE A 59 16.18 10.38 -11.84
C PHE A 59 15.22 10.18 -10.65
N THR A 60 15.72 9.61 -9.54
CA THR A 60 14.92 9.41 -8.32
C THR A 60 14.45 10.74 -7.74
N PHE A 61 15.33 11.75 -7.63
CA PHE A 61 14.95 13.07 -7.13
C PHE A 61 13.95 13.81 -8.03
N ILE A 62 14.00 13.59 -9.35
CA ILE A 62 13.02 14.13 -10.29
C ILE A 62 11.64 13.50 -10.10
N GLN A 63 11.58 12.19 -9.81
CA GLN A 63 10.32 11.45 -9.66
C GLN A 63 9.71 11.58 -8.26
N LEU A 64 10.52 11.76 -7.22
CA LEU A 64 10.07 11.79 -5.82
C LEU A 64 8.92 12.78 -5.55
N PRO A 65 8.90 14.01 -6.10
CA PRO A 65 7.80 14.94 -5.90
C PRO A 65 6.46 14.45 -6.45
N SER A 66 6.45 13.71 -7.56
CA SER A 66 5.21 13.16 -8.16
C SER A 66 4.54 12.11 -7.26
N ILE A 67 5.34 11.45 -6.42
CA ILE A 67 4.87 10.44 -5.47
C ILE A 67 4.41 11.11 -4.17
N LYS A 68 5.10 12.18 -3.74
CA LYS A 68 4.83 12.92 -2.49
C LYS A 68 3.70 13.95 -2.56
N ASN A 69 3.38 14.44 -3.76
CA ASN A 69 2.37 15.46 -4.00
C ASN A 69 1.30 14.94 -4.96
N PRO A 70 0.29 14.19 -4.45
CA PRO A 70 -0.84 13.72 -5.23
C PRO A 70 -1.50 14.83 -6.06
N LYS A 71 -2.03 14.47 -7.23
CA LYS A 71 -3.02 15.32 -7.90
C LYS A 71 -4.31 15.40 -7.06
N PRO A 72 -5.06 16.53 -7.14
CA PRO A 72 -6.35 16.67 -6.46
C PRO A 72 -7.36 15.56 -6.78
N SER A 73 -8.34 15.39 -5.88
CA SER A 73 -9.49 14.52 -6.12
C SER A 73 -10.28 14.97 -7.35
N LEU A 74 -10.88 14.01 -8.07
CA LEU A 74 -11.76 14.31 -9.21
C LEU A 74 -13.18 14.63 -8.77
N ILE A 75 -13.55 14.16 -7.57
CA ILE A 75 -14.87 14.35 -6.98
C ILE A 75 -14.76 14.86 -5.54
N ASP A 76 -15.77 15.56 -5.06
CA ASP A 76 -15.89 15.91 -3.64
C ASP A 76 -16.55 14.80 -2.80
N GLU A 77 -16.62 14.99 -1.49
CA GLU A 77 -17.33 14.12 -0.52
C GLU A 77 -18.81 13.89 -0.87
N ASN A 78 -19.39 14.79 -1.67
CA ASN A 78 -20.76 14.73 -2.14
C ASN A 78 -20.87 14.12 -3.55
N GLY A 79 -19.77 13.75 -4.20
CA GLY A 79 -19.73 13.19 -5.54
C GLY A 79 -19.82 14.21 -6.67
N ARG A 80 -19.63 15.50 -6.40
CA ARG A 80 -19.60 16.54 -7.43
C ARG A 80 -18.24 16.53 -8.12
N GLU A 81 -18.23 16.57 -9.45
CA GLU A 81 -16.99 16.63 -10.23
C GLU A 81 -16.29 17.98 -10.05
N LEU A 82 -14.97 17.94 -9.87
CA LEU A 82 -14.13 19.12 -9.59
C LEU A 82 -13.34 19.61 -10.82
N THR A 83 -13.65 19.07 -12.01
CA THR A 83 -13.02 19.26 -13.35
C THR A 83 -11.68 18.56 -13.63
N ALA A 84 -11.46 18.33 -14.93
CA ALA A 84 -10.68 17.23 -15.53
C ALA A 84 -9.17 17.50 -15.70
N GLN A 85 -8.31 16.55 -15.29
CA GLN A 85 -7.06 16.17 -15.99
C GLN A 85 -6.51 14.77 -15.58
N VAL A 86 -6.73 13.81 -16.48
CA VAL A 86 -5.88 12.72 -17.01
C VAL A 86 -5.26 11.63 -16.10
N ASP A 87 -5.68 10.41 -16.47
CA ASP A 87 -5.17 9.02 -16.47
C ASP A 87 -4.39 8.41 -15.31
N GLY A 88 -4.92 7.24 -14.91
CA GLY A 88 -4.18 6.22 -14.20
C GLY A 88 -4.46 6.14 -12.70
N MET A 89 -4.18 4.96 -12.17
CA MET A 89 -4.05 4.72 -10.73
C MET A 89 -2.82 5.45 -10.20
N GLN A 90 -3.00 6.17 -9.08
CA GLN A 90 -1.90 6.91 -8.46
C GLN A 90 -1.54 6.31 -7.10
N VAL A 91 -0.24 6.15 -6.89
CA VAL A 91 0.40 5.40 -5.81
C VAL A 91 1.16 6.36 -4.89
N ALA A 92 0.97 6.26 -3.58
CA ALA A 92 1.73 7.00 -2.59
C ALA A 92 3.00 6.25 -2.09
N ALA A 93 4.01 7.02 -1.66
CA ALA A 93 5.07 6.62 -0.73
C ALA A 93 4.80 7.13 0.71
N THR A 94 5.66 6.78 1.66
CA THR A 94 5.47 7.01 3.10
C THR A 94 5.60 8.48 3.54
N ASN A 95 4.74 8.90 4.50
CA ASN A 95 4.68 10.22 5.15
C ASN A 95 4.57 11.44 4.22
N GLN A 96 3.34 11.71 3.79
CA GLN A 96 3.02 12.75 2.82
C GLN A 96 2.19 13.90 3.39
N SER A 97 2.30 15.07 2.75
CA SER A 97 1.38 16.19 2.93
C SER A 97 0.00 15.87 2.31
N THR A 98 -1.07 16.34 2.96
CA THR A 98 -2.45 16.22 2.47
C THR A 98 -2.57 16.76 1.03
N PRO A 99 -3.11 15.98 0.07
CA PRO A 99 -3.46 16.47 -1.26
C PRO A 99 -4.31 17.74 -1.20
N LYS A 100 -4.12 18.65 -2.16
CA LYS A 100 -5.02 19.81 -2.33
C LYS A 100 -6.36 19.34 -2.90
N GLY A 101 -7.47 19.84 -2.34
CA GLY A 101 -8.84 19.50 -2.76
C GLY A 101 -9.57 18.57 -1.78
N PRO A 102 -10.81 18.16 -2.09
CA PRO A 102 -11.60 17.27 -1.24
C PRO A 102 -10.91 15.92 -1.09
N THR A 103 -10.78 15.46 0.14
CA THR A 103 -10.16 14.18 0.50
C THR A 103 -11.03 13.48 1.53
N MET A 104 -10.96 12.15 1.55
CA MET A 104 -11.60 11.34 2.57
C MET A 104 -10.50 10.73 3.43
N THR A 105 -10.45 11.06 4.72
CA THR A 105 -9.48 10.47 5.64
C THR A 105 -10.10 9.28 6.35
N ILE A 106 -9.46 8.12 6.21
CA ILE A 106 -9.82 6.87 6.90
C ILE A 106 -8.70 6.54 7.87
N GLU A 107 -9.03 6.32 9.15
CA GLU A 107 -8.05 5.82 10.10
C GLU A 107 -7.90 4.31 9.92
N VAL A 108 -6.66 3.86 9.82
CA VAL A 108 -6.29 2.47 9.66
C VAL A 108 -5.57 2.02 10.91
N ASN A 109 -6.10 0.99 11.57
CA ASN A 109 -5.51 0.42 12.76
C ASN A 109 -5.11 -1.04 12.52
N GLY A 110 -3.83 -1.35 12.72
CA GLY A 110 -3.30 -2.71 12.70
C GLY A 110 -3.43 -3.39 14.07
N GLN A 111 -4.01 -4.58 14.07
CA GLN A 111 -4.14 -5.44 15.25
C GLN A 111 -3.79 -6.88 14.84
N GLN A 112 -3.24 -7.70 15.72
CA GLN A 112 -3.02 -9.13 15.46
C GLN A 112 -4.38 -9.84 15.32
N TYR A 113 -4.84 -10.29 14.15
CA TYR A 113 -4.26 -10.21 12.80
C TYR A 113 -5.30 -9.68 11.82
N VAL A 114 -5.87 -8.51 12.14
CA VAL A 114 -6.95 -7.84 11.44
C VAL A 114 -6.63 -6.36 11.23
N TRP A 115 -7.10 -5.81 10.13
CA TRP A 115 -7.12 -4.36 9.91
C TRP A 115 -8.48 -3.81 10.27
N ARG A 116 -8.50 -2.77 11.09
CA ARG A 116 -9.69 -1.98 11.40
C ARG A 116 -9.64 -0.66 10.63
N TYR A 117 -10.75 -0.27 10.02
CA TYR A 117 -10.89 0.98 9.28
C TYR A 117 -12.02 1.82 9.87
N LEU A 118 -11.70 3.05 10.29
CA LEU A 118 -12.67 4.04 10.79
C LEU A 118 -12.92 5.09 9.71
N TYR A 119 -14.17 5.22 9.30
CA TYR A 119 -14.59 6.19 8.30
C TYR A 119 -14.85 7.56 8.93
N PRO A 120 -14.66 8.66 8.17
CA PRO A 120 -14.92 9.99 8.67
C PRO A 120 -16.42 10.22 8.82
N GLY A 121 -16.81 11.01 9.82
CA GLY A 121 -18.21 11.33 10.12
C GLY A 121 -18.53 11.18 11.60
N GLN A 122 -19.77 11.52 11.99
CA GLN A 122 -20.21 11.41 13.38
C GLN A 122 -20.71 10.01 13.75
N ASP A 123 -21.04 9.18 12.75
CA ASP A 123 -21.58 7.83 12.97
C ASP A 123 -20.52 6.78 13.38
N GLN A 124 -19.23 7.15 13.46
CA GLN A 124 -18.11 6.28 13.82
C GLN A 124 -18.13 4.90 13.13
N LEU A 125 -18.48 4.86 11.84
CA LEU A 125 -18.56 3.62 11.09
C LEU A 125 -17.18 2.94 11.08
N LEU A 126 -17.16 1.68 11.54
CA LEU A 126 -15.98 0.82 11.56
C LEU A 126 -16.19 -0.39 10.65
N THR A 127 -15.12 -0.80 9.98
CA THR A 127 -15.07 -2.07 9.24
C THR A 127 -13.79 -2.81 9.55
N TYR A 128 -13.82 -4.13 9.34
CA TYR A 128 -12.66 -4.99 9.51
C TYR A 128 -12.33 -5.70 8.20
N THR A 129 -11.04 -5.83 7.90
CA THR A 129 -10.49 -6.47 6.69
C THR A 129 -10.83 -5.78 5.37
N ASP A 130 -12.02 -5.20 5.22
CA ASP A 130 -12.52 -4.56 4.01
C ASP A 130 -12.66 -3.05 4.18
N MET A 131 -11.87 -2.29 3.43
CA MET A 131 -12.04 -0.85 3.27
C MET A 131 -12.86 -0.60 2.01
N VAL A 132 -14.01 0.07 2.10
CA VAL A 132 -14.86 0.41 0.95
C VAL A 132 -14.73 1.89 0.68
N VAL A 133 -14.40 2.28 -0.56
CA VAL A 133 -14.12 3.67 -0.91
C VAL A 133 -14.73 4.05 -2.26
N PRO A 134 -15.06 5.33 -2.48
CA PRO A 134 -15.50 5.79 -3.79
C PRO A 134 -14.33 5.90 -4.78
N VAL A 135 -14.54 5.41 -6.01
CA VAL A 135 -13.60 5.65 -7.12
C VAL A 135 -13.61 7.13 -7.53
N GLY A 136 -12.48 7.63 -8.03
CA GLY A 136 -12.28 9.05 -8.38
C GLY A 136 -11.94 9.95 -7.18
N MET A 137 -12.14 9.46 -5.96
CA MET A 137 -11.82 10.18 -4.71
C MET A 137 -10.39 9.89 -4.25
N THR A 138 -9.69 10.93 -3.80
CA THR A 138 -8.41 10.74 -3.11
C THR A 138 -8.66 10.36 -1.65
N VAL A 139 -8.19 9.18 -1.25
CA VAL A 139 -8.35 8.63 0.10
C VAL A 139 -7.03 8.82 0.85
N LEU A 140 -7.08 9.51 1.98
CA LEU A 140 -5.99 9.65 2.93
C LEU A 140 -6.11 8.58 4.00
N LEU A 141 -4.98 8.00 4.38
CA LEU A 141 -4.90 6.98 5.41
C LEU A 141 -4.06 7.48 6.56
N ASP A 142 -4.66 7.51 7.74
CA ASP A 142 -3.98 7.74 9.01
C ASP A 142 -3.74 6.37 9.65
N ILE A 143 -2.51 5.87 9.51
CA ILE A 143 -2.14 4.48 9.76
C ILE A 143 -1.40 4.40 11.10
N THR A 144 -1.93 3.59 12.02
CA THR A 144 -1.39 3.33 13.36
C THR A 144 -1.66 1.87 13.77
N ALA A 145 -1.15 1.43 14.91
CA ALA A 145 -1.39 0.09 15.45
C ALA A 145 -1.62 0.14 16.98
N ASP A 146 -2.40 -0.82 17.49
CA ASP A 146 -2.72 -0.92 18.93
C ASP A 146 -1.80 -1.89 19.68
N ASP A 147 -1.04 -2.73 18.97
CA ASP A 147 -0.23 -3.80 19.58
C ASP A 147 1.25 -3.80 19.15
N VAL A 148 1.58 -4.37 17.99
CA VAL A 148 2.93 -4.48 17.43
C VAL A 148 3.03 -3.70 16.13
N VAL A 149 4.23 -3.61 15.56
CA VAL A 149 4.39 -3.01 14.24
C VAL A 149 3.76 -3.90 13.19
N HIS A 150 2.95 -3.29 12.31
CA HIS A 150 2.44 -3.91 11.08
C HIS A 150 2.86 -3.07 9.88
N SER A 151 2.53 -3.50 8.67
CA SER A 151 2.66 -2.65 7.48
C SER A 151 1.49 -2.86 6.55
N TRP A 152 0.68 -1.83 6.39
CA TRP A 152 -0.49 -1.88 5.52
C TRP A 152 -0.02 -1.81 4.08
N TRP A 153 -0.35 -2.83 3.28
CA TRP A 153 0.07 -2.90 1.89
C TRP A 153 -0.99 -3.53 0.99
N ILE A 154 -1.48 -2.73 0.04
CA ILE A 154 -2.31 -3.18 -1.07
C ILE A 154 -1.49 -2.96 -2.36
N PRO A 155 -0.76 -3.97 -2.86
CA PRO A 155 0.30 -3.77 -3.86
C PRO A 155 -0.15 -3.05 -5.14
N LYS A 156 -1.37 -3.34 -5.61
CA LYS A 156 -1.92 -2.67 -6.80
C LYS A 156 -2.15 -1.17 -6.57
N LEU A 157 -2.52 -0.77 -5.36
CA LEU A 157 -2.77 0.63 -4.99
C LEU A 157 -1.51 1.39 -4.59
N GLY A 158 -0.38 0.69 -4.41
CA GLY A 158 0.90 1.34 -4.31
C GLY A 158 1.82 0.91 -3.17
N GLY A 159 2.54 1.89 -2.60
CA GLY A 159 3.51 1.69 -1.55
C GLY A 159 2.89 1.17 -0.26
N LYS A 160 3.68 0.45 0.52
CA LYS A 160 3.33 0.07 1.89
C LYS A 160 3.57 1.23 2.84
N MET A 161 2.84 1.28 3.94
CA MET A 161 3.13 2.18 5.06
C MET A 161 3.03 1.40 6.38
N ASP A 162 4.04 1.59 7.22
CA ASP A 162 4.13 0.89 8.49
C ASP A 162 3.12 1.49 9.48
N ALA A 163 2.44 0.61 10.20
CA ALA A 163 1.52 0.92 11.27
C ALA A 163 2.27 0.70 12.58
N VAL A 164 2.62 1.80 13.26
CA VAL A 164 3.54 1.77 14.40
C VAL A 164 2.80 2.24 15.65
N PRO A 165 2.77 1.45 16.73
CA PRO A 165 2.17 1.89 17.98
C PRO A 165 2.77 3.21 18.47
N GLY A 166 1.91 4.18 18.79
CA GLY A 166 2.31 5.51 19.26
C GLY A 166 2.66 6.52 18.15
N TYR A 167 2.62 6.15 16.87
CA TYR A 167 2.85 7.06 15.75
C TYR A 167 1.78 6.90 14.66
N THR A 168 1.21 8.01 14.22
CA THR A 168 0.30 8.02 13.06
C THR A 168 1.07 8.36 11.81
N ASN A 169 1.31 7.34 10.98
CA ASN A 169 1.91 7.49 9.67
C ASN A 169 0.85 7.82 8.61
N LYS A 170 1.23 8.55 7.57
CA LYS A 170 0.30 8.97 6.50
C LYS A 170 0.60 8.32 5.16
N LEU A 171 -0.43 7.82 4.51
CA LEU A 171 -0.41 7.30 3.13
C LEU A 171 -1.66 7.83 2.39
N TRP A 172 -1.69 7.71 1.07
CA TRP A 172 -2.91 7.95 0.29
C TRP A 172 -2.97 7.03 -0.91
N PHE A 173 -4.14 6.94 -1.54
CA PHE A 173 -4.26 6.35 -2.87
C PHE A 173 -5.45 6.97 -3.59
N ARG A 174 -5.49 6.78 -4.91
CA ARG A 174 -6.66 7.12 -5.72
C ARG A 174 -6.95 6.00 -6.72
N ILE A 175 -8.17 5.48 -6.66
CA ILE A 175 -8.68 4.54 -7.65
C ILE A 175 -9.29 5.36 -8.79
N PRO A 176 -8.88 5.18 -10.06
CA PRO A 176 -9.43 5.99 -11.13
C PRO A 176 -10.91 5.62 -11.41
N PRO A 177 -11.74 6.56 -11.89
CA PRO A 177 -13.19 6.31 -12.05
C PRO A 177 -13.54 5.13 -12.97
N ASP A 178 -12.69 4.86 -13.95
CA ASP A 178 -12.78 3.80 -14.95
C ASP A 178 -12.18 2.46 -14.47
N ALA A 179 -11.68 2.38 -13.24
CA ALA A 179 -11.10 1.15 -12.70
C ALA A 179 -12.11 0.00 -12.52
N ILE A 180 -13.40 0.31 -12.49
CA ILE A 180 -14.46 -0.69 -12.32
C ILE A 180 -14.68 -1.36 -13.69
N PRO A 181 -14.46 -2.68 -13.82
CA PRO A 181 -14.68 -3.38 -15.07
C PRO A 181 -16.12 -3.24 -15.56
N GLU A 182 -16.29 -3.24 -16.89
CA GLU A 182 -17.62 -3.16 -17.50
C GLU A 182 -18.54 -4.28 -16.97
N GLY A 183 -19.78 -3.93 -16.62
CA GLY A 183 -20.75 -4.84 -16.03
C GLY A 183 -20.59 -5.11 -14.52
N GLN A 184 -19.56 -4.55 -13.85
CA GLN A 184 -19.38 -4.68 -12.40
C GLN A 184 -19.84 -3.43 -11.64
N LYS A 185 -20.21 -3.61 -10.37
CA LYS A 185 -20.55 -2.51 -9.44
C LYS A 185 -19.35 -2.02 -8.62
N GLN A 186 -18.30 -2.83 -8.54
CA GLN A 186 -17.14 -2.59 -7.69
C GLN A 186 -15.88 -3.19 -8.30
N VAL A 187 -14.73 -2.72 -7.85
CA VAL A 187 -13.41 -3.32 -8.08
C VAL A 187 -12.78 -3.69 -6.74
N VAL A 188 -12.12 -4.84 -6.64
CA VAL A 188 -11.52 -5.33 -5.39
C VAL A 188 -10.00 -5.43 -5.55
N TYR A 189 -9.28 -4.79 -4.63
CA TYR A 189 -7.84 -4.88 -4.47
C TYR A 189 -7.51 -5.62 -3.19
N THR A 190 -6.66 -6.63 -3.27
CA THR A 190 -6.25 -7.44 -2.13
C THR A 190 -4.82 -7.11 -1.74
N GLY A 191 -4.53 -7.25 -0.46
CA GLY A 191 -3.18 -7.16 0.07
C GLY A 191 -3.06 -7.89 1.40
N GLN A 192 -1.88 -7.75 1.99
CA GLN A 192 -1.48 -8.45 3.20
C GLN A 192 -0.64 -7.52 4.06
N CYS A 193 -0.54 -7.83 5.36
CA CYS A 193 0.46 -7.20 6.21
C CYS A 193 1.87 -7.48 5.65
N ALA A 194 2.68 -6.43 5.54
CA ALA A 194 4.03 -6.47 4.97
C ALA A 194 5.15 -6.29 6.01
N GLU A 195 4.82 -6.45 7.30
CA GLU A 195 5.76 -6.45 8.42
C GLU A 195 5.47 -7.64 9.34
N LEU A 196 6.49 -8.40 9.73
CA LEU A 196 6.31 -9.63 10.50
C LEU A 196 5.71 -9.31 11.88
N CYS A 197 4.39 -9.53 12.03
CA CYS A 197 3.64 -9.12 13.20
C CYS A 197 3.23 -10.27 14.13
N GLY A 198 3.72 -11.49 13.91
CA GLY A 198 3.49 -12.64 14.80
C GLY A 198 3.14 -13.94 14.08
N ARG A 199 2.69 -14.95 14.85
CA ARG A 199 2.46 -16.34 14.39
C ARG A 199 1.48 -16.47 13.24
N ASN A 200 0.46 -15.61 13.16
CA ASN A 200 -0.56 -15.65 12.10
C ASN A 200 -0.38 -14.52 11.07
N HIS A 201 0.82 -13.92 10.99
CA HIS A 201 1.15 -12.82 10.08
C HIS A 201 0.75 -13.09 8.62
N ALA A 202 1.03 -14.30 8.12
CA ALA A 202 0.73 -14.69 6.74
C ALA A 202 -0.78 -14.67 6.41
N ASN A 203 -1.65 -14.69 7.43
CA ASN A 203 -3.10 -14.65 7.26
C ASN A 203 -3.72 -13.28 7.60
N MET A 204 -2.89 -12.25 7.77
CA MET A 204 -3.36 -10.89 8.01
C MET A 204 -3.64 -10.18 6.67
N TYR A 205 -4.82 -10.44 6.11
CA TYR A 205 -5.26 -9.88 4.83
C TYR A 205 -5.96 -8.53 4.99
N GLY A 206 -5.85 -7.69 3.96
CA GLY A 206 -6.66 -6.49 3.78
C GLY A 206 -7.23 -6.41 2.36
N ARG A 207 -8.40 -5.82 2.21
CA ARG A 207 -9.04 -5.57 0.93
C ARG A 207 -9.48 -4.12 0.83
N VAL A 208 -9.35 -3.54 -0.36
CA VAL A 208 -9.93 -2.25 -0.72
C VAL A 208 -10.95 -2.48 -1.83
N ILE A 209 -12.18 -2.07 -1.60
CA ILE A 209 -13.32 -2.22 -2.49
C ILE A 209 -13.67 -0.83 -3.03
N GLY A 210 -13.35 -0.58 -4.29
CA GLY A 210 -13.73 0.65 -4.98
C GLY A 210 -15.15 0.56 -5.55
N MET A 211 -16.01 1.50 -5.19
CA MET A 211 -17.39 1.60 -5.71
C MET A 211 -17.63 2.96 -6.37
N ARG A 212 -18.65 3.05 -7.23
CA ARG A 212 -19.13 4.38 -7.68
C ARG A 212 -19.71 5.14 -6.50
N MET A 213 -19.61 6.47 -6.52
CA MET A 213 -20.03 7.31 -5.38
C MET A 213 -21.50 7.09 -4.96
N ALA A 214 -22.42 6.88 -5.91
CA ALA A 214 -23.81 6.60 -5.58
C ALA A 214 -23.98 5.26 -4.83
N ASP A 215 -23.27 4.22 -5.26
CA ASP A 215 -23.26 2.91 -4.62
C ASP A 215 -22.58 2.97 -3.24
N TYR A 216 -21.48 3.72 -3.12
CA TYR A 216 -20.78 3.97 -1.87
C TYR A 216 -21.69 4.65 -0.83
N LYS A 217 -22.40 5.72 -1.22
CA LYS A 217 -23.33 6.42 -0.31
C LYS A 217 -24.42 5.50 0.20
N LYS A 218 -24.99 4.67 -0.68
CA LYS A 218 -25.97 3.66 -0.30
C LYS A 218 -25.38 2.66 0.69
N TRP A 219 -24.21 2.10 0.36
CA TRP A 219 -23.50 1.17 1.23
C TRP A 219 -23.22 1.77 2.61
N TYR A 220 -22.77 3.02 2.67
CA TYR A 220 -22.46 3.72 3.92
C TYR A 220 -23.73 3.88 4.78
N ALA A 221 -24.82 4.38 4.20
CA ALA A 221 -26.09 4.55 4.89
C ALA A 221 -26.65 3.22 5.42
N ASP A 222 -26.62 2.18 4.58
CA ASP A 222 -27.06 0.83 4.96
C ASP A 222 -26.23 0.28 6.13
N LYS A 223 -24.90 0.49 6.11
CA LYS A 223 -24.00 0.04 7.17
C LYS A 223 -24.20 0.79 8.49
N VAL A 224 -24.37 2.10 8.45
CA VAL A 224 -24.69 2.90 9.64
C VAL A 224 -26.00 2.44 10.27
N GLN A 225 -27.03 2.18 9.45
CA GLN A 225 -28.32 1.69 9.96
C GLN A 225 -28.19 0.29 10.59
N GLN A 226 -27.41 -0.60 9.97
CA GLN A 226 -27.11 -1.92 10.54
C GLN A 226 -26.41 -1.82 11.89
N LEU A 227 -25.43 -0.91 12.04
CA LEU A 227 -24.74 -0.70 13.31
C LEU A 227 -25.70 -0.23 14.41
N LYS A 228 -26.53 0.79 14.14
CA LYS A 228 -27.51 1.31 15.11
C LYS A 228 -28.51 0.25 15.56
N THR A 229 -28.93 -0.60 14.62
CA THR A 229 -29.84 -1.72 14.92
C THR A 229 -29.14 -2.77 15.78
N ALA A 230 -27.92 -3.17 15.42
CA ALA A 230 -27.14 -4.14 16.20
C ALA A 230 -26.82 -3.66 17.62
N GLU A 231 -26.52 -2.37 17.82
CA GLU A 231 -26.31 -1.79 19.15
C GLU A 231 -27.56 -1.89 20.02
N THR A 232 -28.73 -1.61 19.43
CA THR A 232 -30.02 -1.71 20.13
C THR A 232 -30.31 -3.16 20.50
N ASP A 233 -30.11 -4.11 19.57
CA ASP A 233 -30.34 -5.54 19.82
C ASP A 233 -29.41 -6.08 20.91
N VAL A 234 -28.12 -5.70 20.91
CA VAL A 234 -27.15 -6.12 21.93
C VAL A 234 -27.54 -5.55 23.30
N ALA A 235 -27.95 -4.28 23.38
CA ALA A 235 -28.39 -3.68 24.64
C ALA A 235 -29.63 -4.38 25.21
N GLU A 236 -30.58 -4.77 24.36
CA GLU A 236 -31.74 -5.56 24.78
C GLU A 236 -31.36 -6.96 25.26
N GLN A 237 -30.42 -7.63 24.58
CA GLN A 237 -29.93 -8.95 24.98
C GLN A 237 -29.19 -8.89 26.32
N GLN A 238 -28.32 -7.89 26.52
CA GLN A 238 -27.62 -7.68 27.79
C GLN A 238 -28.62 -7.46 28.93
N LYS A 239 -29.65 -6.64 28.72
CA LYS A 239 -30.70 -6.42 29.72
C LYS A 239 -31.42 -7.72 30.09
N LYS A 240 -31.81 -8.53 29.11
CA LYS A 240 -32.45 -9.84 29.35
C LYS A 240 -31.55 -10.80 30.11
N LEU A 241 -30.25 -10.85 29.78
CA LEU A 241 -29.27 -11.69 30.49
C LEU A 241 -29.12 -11.24 31.95
N THR A 242 -29.01 -9.94 32.21
CA THR A 242 -28.92 -9.40 33.58
C THR A 242 -30.21 -9.67 34.38
N GLU A 243 -31.38 -9.59 33.75
CA GLU A 243 -32.67 -9.94 34.38
C GLU A 243 -32.75 -11.44 34.70
N GLN A 244 -32.20 -12.32 33.85
CA GLN A 244 -32.14 -13.76 34.10
C GLN A 244 -31.13 -14.13 35.20
N GLU A 245 -29.95 -13.50 35.21
CA GLU A 245 -28.94 -13.71 36.26
C GLU A 245 -29.43 -13.25 37.64
N SER A 246 -30.20 -12.16 37.70
CA SER A 246 -30.79 -11.69 38.96
C SER A 246 -31.96 -12.56 39.47
N GLN A 247 -32.58 -13.36 38.61
CA GLN A 247 -33.66 -14.30 38.98
C GLN A 247 -33.14 -15.71 39.33
N GLY A 248 -31.91 -16.07 38.94
CA GLY A 248 -31.30 -17.38 39.17
C GLY A 248 -30.31 -17.45 40.34
N GLY A 249 -30.16 -16.39 41.13
CA GLY A 249 -29.18 -16.29 42.23
C GLY A 249 -29.70 -16.66 43.64
N ASP A 250 -30.97 -17.09 43.76
CA ASP A 250 -31.63 -17.41 45.04
C ASP A 250 -31.85 -18.94 45.24
N GLU A 251 -30.93 -19.79 44.78
CA GLU A 251 -30.89 -21.24 45.12
C GLU A 251 -29.64 -21.63 45.93
#